data_AF-A0AB38MF65-F1
#
_entry.id   AF-A0AB38MF65-F1
#
_cell.length_a   1.000
_cell.length_b   1.000
_cell.length_c   1.000
_cell.angle_alpha   90.00
_cell.angle_beta   90.00
_cell.angle_gamma   90.00
#
_symmetry.space_group_name_H-M   'P 1'
#
loop_
_entity.id
_entity.type
_entity.pdbx_description
1 polymer ?
#
loop_
_entity_poly.entity_id
_entity_poly.type
_entity_poly.pdbx_seq_one_letter_code
_entity_poly.pdbx_strand_id
1 'polypeptide(L)'
;MLKFIAQLIFVLLTLSAGVINIFVNISAISTDLVPSALKYITVDTSLLGQSLSSQNAELDVSSLYTTNSDDPLRQGLGVRQDYYFGQYAYCGTLEGRRDGVCLLGRDSGSEFISRLDPYTYIINDTPENLKDGVRSLLEAPDTTFTASDYLRRYSAAAYWLIFLSAIFTGVALFTGVVPTRYTFFFGGVFCLLAFLTVAVGAAILTALIAKIRHINGGKLRHRSIALLKMISEALGVYVHFGVSLWLVWITAFVLMIATPFYFLACAAHRID
;
A
#
# COMPACT_ATOMS: atom_id res chain seq x y z
N MET A 1 -22.26 31.19 18.71
CA MET A 1 -20.99 30.52 19.08
C MET A 1 -20.89 29.09 18.56
N LEU A 2 -21.88 28.22 18.82
CA LEU A 2 -21.85 26.80 18.39
C LEU A 2 -21.60 26.61 16.88
N LYS A 3 -22.24 27.42 16.03
CA LYS A 3 -22.04 27.44 14.57
C LYS A 3 -20.58 27.64 14.15
N PHE A 4 -19.92 28.65 14.71
CA PHE A 4 -18.52 28.97 14.40
C PHE A 4 -17.56 27.89 14.91
N ILE A 5 -17.84 27.30 16.07
CA ILE A 5 -17.03 26.21 16.64
C ILE A 5 -17.16 24.97 15.76
N ALA A 6 -18.37 24.57 15.39
CA ALA A 6 -18.59 23.44 14.48
C ALA A 6 -17.93 23.66 13.12
N GLN A 7 -18.00 24.89 12.60
CA GLN A 7 -17.38 25.27 11.35
C GLN A 7 -15.85 25.15 11.40
N LEU A 8 -15.24 25.70 12.45
CA LEU A 8 -13.80 25.60 12.63
C LEU A 8 -13.34 24.14 12.75
N ILE A 9 -14.05 23.32 13.52
CA ILE A 9 -13.70 21.91 13.73
C ILE A 9 -13.74 21.13 12.41
N PHE A 10 -14.83 21.21 11.64
CA PHE A 10 -14.89 20.42 10.41
C PHE A 10 -13.86 20.88 9.38
N VAL A 11 -13.59 22.19 9.26
CA VAL A 11 -12.58 22.71 8.33
C VAL A 11 -11.19 22.20 8.68
N LEU A 12 -10.83 22.24 9.96
CA LEU A 12 -9.52 21.74 10.41
C LEU A 12 -9.38 20.23 10.17
N LEU A 13 -10.40 19.44 10.52
CA LEU A 13 -10.36 17.99 10.34
C LEU A 13 -10.31 17.59 8.86
N THR A 14 -11.12 18.23 8.01
CA THR A 14 -11.10 17.93 6.56
C THR A 14 -9.84 18.41 5.87
N LEU A 15 -9.28 19.54 6.31
CA LEU A 15 -7.97 19.99 5.84
C LEU A 15 -6.87 18.99 6.22
N SER A 16 -6.84 18.54 7.48
CA SER A 16 -5.88 17.51 7.93
C SER A 16 -6.03 16.21 7.14
N ALA A 17 -7.26 15.71 6.96
CA ALA A 17 -7.54 14.53 6.14
C ALA A 17 -7.08 14.71 4.69
N GLY A 18 -7.31 15.89 4.09
CA GLY A 18 -6.86 16.23 2.75
C GLY A 18 -5.34 16.17 2.61
N VAL A 19 -4.60 16.77 3.57
CA VAL A 19 -3.13 16.75 3.59
C VAL A 19 -2.59 15.32 3.71
N ILE A 20 -3.16 14.50 4.60
CA ILE A 20 -2.74 13.11 4.77
C ILE A 20 -3.01 12.31 3.48
N ASN A 21 -4.18 12.49 2.86
CA ASN A 21 -4.53 11.85 1.58
C ASN A 21 -3.51 12.19 0.48
N ILE A 22 -3.01 13.42 0.40
CA ILE A 22 -1.98 13.80 -0.60
C ILE A 22 -0.70 12.99 -0.38
N PHE A 23 -0.20 12.92 0.86
CA PHE A 23 1.02 12.16 1.18
C PHE A 23 0.86 10.65 0.91
N VAL A 24 -0.30 10.10 1.26
CA VAL A 24 -0.64 8.70 0.99
C VAL A 24 -0.65 8.41 -0.51
N ASN A 25 -1.18 9.33 -1.32
CA ASN A 25 -1.19 9.16 -2.77
C ASN A 25 0.23 9.22 -3.35
N ILE A 26 1.12 10.10 -2.88
CA ILE A 26 2.51 10.23 -3.38
C ILE A 26 3.46 9.14 -2.81
N SER A 27 2.90 8.11 -2.17
CA SER A 27 3.66 7.01 -1.56
C SER A 27 4.61 6.30 -2.54
N ALA A 28 5.85 6.11 -2.09
CA ALA A 28 6.92 5.35 -2.76
C ALA A 28 7.11 5.68 -4.25
N ILE A 29 6.97 6.96 -4.63
CA ILE A 29 7.25 7.41 -6.00
C ILE A 29 8.76 7.52 -6.30
N SER A 30 9.57 7.75 -5.26
CA SER A 30 11.02 7.82 -5.33
C SER A 30 11.65 7.16 -4.10
N THR A 31 12.96 6.93 -4.17
CA THR A 31 13.79 6.43 -3.06
C THR A 31 14.19 7.53 -2.07
N ASP A 32 13.76 8.78 -2.28
CA ASP A 32 14.04 9.89 -1.37
C ASP A 32 13.46 9.66 0.03
N LEU A 33 13.98 10.39 1.01
CA LEU A 33 13.66 10.28 2.43
C LEU A 33 12.15 10.23 2.74
N VAL A 34 11.35 11.08 2.10
CA VAL A 34 9.92 11.21 2.42
C VAL A 34 9.07 10.16 1.68
N PRO A 35 9.17 10.00 0.34
CA PRO A 35 8.34 9.03 -0.37
C PRO A 35 8.68 7.58 -0.02
N SER A 36 9.95 7.25 0.25
CA SER A 36 10.36 5.90 0.65
C SER A 36 9.87 5.51 2.05
N ALA A 37 9.74 6.47 2.97
CA ALA A 37 9.14 6.23 4.28
C ALA A 37 7.63 5.98 4.16
N LEU A 38 6.98 6.64 3.20
CA LEU A 38 5.57 6.51 2.89
C LEU A 38 5.34 5.37 1.89
N LYS A 39 5.45 4.13 2.37
CA LYS A 39 5.16 2.92 1.60
C LYS A 39 3.90 2.22 2.11
N TYR A 40 3.17 1.54 1.23
CA TYR A 40 2.03 0.70 1.64
C TYR A 40 2.49 -0.67 2.12
N ILE A 41 3.47 -1.24 1.42
CA ILE A 41 3.97 -2.60 1.66
C ILE A 41 5.49 -2.60 1.49
N THR A 42 6.17 -3.37 2.33
CA THR A 42 7.58 -3.74 2.15
C THR A 42 7.67 -5.23 1.98
N VAL A 43 8.43 -5.68 0.99
CA VAL A 43 8.75 -7.10 0.77
C VAL A 43 10.25 -7.26 0.91
N ASP A 44 10.68 -7.94 1.95
CA ASP A 44 12.07 -8.28 2.23
C ASP A 44 12.35 -9.66 1.65
N THR A 45 13.34 -9.77 0.77
CA THR A 45 13.78 -11.03 0.16
C THR A 45 15.21 -11.37 0.52
N SER A 46 15.81 -10.76 1.55
CA SER A 46 17.21 -10.98 1.97
C SER A 46 17.56 -12.45 2.20
N LEU A 47 16.61 -13.25 2.67
CA LEU A 47 16.78 -14.68 2.95
C LEU A 47 16.43 -15.61 1.78
N LEU A 48 15.99 -15.07 0.64
CA LEU A 48 15.58 -15.87 -0.53
C LEU A 48 16.72 -16.77 -1.06
N GLY A 49 17.95 -16.26 -1.14
CA GLY A 49 19.11 -17.03 -1.57
C GLY A 49 19.47 -18.18 -0.61
N GLN A 50 19.27 -17.98 0.70
CA GLN A 50 19.47 -19.05 1.68
C GLN A 50 18.42 -20.15 1.51
N SER A 51 17.16 -19.79 1.31
CA SER A 51 16.10 -20.75 1.02
C SER A 51 16.34 -21.49 -0.30
N LEU A 52 16.81 -20.82 -1.35
CA LEU A 52 17.06 -21.44 -2.66
C LEU A 52 18.21 -22.45 -2.62
N SER A 53 19.33 -22.09 -1.98
CA SER A 53 20.48 -22.99 -1.77
C SER A 53 20.15 -24.19 -0.89
N SER A 54 19.23 -24.05 0.08
CA SER A 54 18.79 -25.16 0.92
C SER A 54 17.94 -26.19 0.16
N GLN A 55 17.21 -25.77 -0.88
CA GLN A 55 16.41 -26.68 -1.70
C GLN A 55 17.21 -27.30 -2.84
N ASN A 56 18.17 -26.57 -3.41
CA ASN A 56 19.02 -27.05 -4.50
C ASN A 56 20.48 -26.64 -4.28
N ALA A 57 21.27 -27.54 -3.68
CA ALA A 57 22.68 -27.30 -3.36
C ALA A 57 23.59 -27.10 -4.59
N GLU A 58 23.11 -27.45 -5.79
CA GLU A 58 23.84 -27.32 -7.06
C GLU A 58 23.61 -25.98 -7.76
N LEU A 59 22.62 -25.18 -7.33
CA LEU A 59 22.34 -23.87 -7.93
C LEU A 59 23.30 -22.80 -7.37
N ASP A 60 23.99 -22.09 -8.26
CA ASP A 60 24.82 -20.95 -7.90
C ASP A 60 23.98 -19.70 -7.60
N VAL A 61 23.69 -19.52 -6.31
CA VAL A 61 22.97 -18.35 -5.76
C VAL A 61 23.80 -17.07 -5.68
N SER A 62 25.11 -17.09 -6.00
CA SER A 62 25.97 -15.91 -5.89
C SER A 62 25.51 -14.75 -6.79
N SER A 63 24.85 -15.06 -7.90
CA SER A 63 24.30 -14.10 -8.86
C SER A 63 22.85 -13.69 -8.60
N LEU A 64 22.19 -14.23 -7.56
CA LEU A 64 20.76 -14.02 -7.32
C LEU A 64 20.43 -12.55 -7.03
N TYR A 65 21.25 -11.90 -6.20
CA TYR A 65 21.05 -10.51 -5.83
C TYR A 65 21.90 -9.59 -6.68
N THR A 66 21.37 -8.41 -6.99
CA THR A 66 22.21 -7.37 -7.59
C THR A 66 23.23 -6.83 -6.57
N THR A 67 24.36 -6.34 -7.07
CA THR A 67 25.35 -5.58 -6.30
C THR A 67 25.28 -4.08 -6.58
N ASN A 68 24.51 -3.66 -7.59
CA ASN A 68 24.41 -2.28 -8.03
C ASN A 68 22.97 -1.74 -7.80
N SER A 69 22.86 -0.64 -7.06
CA SER A 69 21.56 -0.02 -6.76
C SER A 69 20.91 0.60 -7.98
N ASP A 70 21.70 0.99 -8.98
CA ASP A 70 21.26 1.77 -10.14
C ASP A 70 20.81 0.89 -11.31
N ASP A 71 20.95 -0.43 -11.18
CA ASP A 71 20.51 -1.36 -12.21
C ASP A 71 18.98 -1.22 -12.41
N PRO A 72 18.50 -1.22 -13.66
CA PRO A 72 17.08 -1.13 -13.95
C PRO A 72 16.31 -2.36 -13.45
N LEU A 73 15.11 -2.12 -12.93
CA LEU A 73 14.17 -3.17 -12.54
C LEU A 73 13.54 -3.84 -13.78
N ARG A 74 13.09 -5.09 -13.61
CA ARG A 74 12.50 -6.02 -14.59
C ARG A 74 13.41 -6.48 -15.73
N GLN A 75 14.72 -6.41 -15.56
CA GLN A 75 15.69 -6.82 -16.60
C GLN A 75 16.45 -8.11 -16.28
N GLY A 76 16.06 -8.84 -15.22
CA GLY A 76 16.77 -10.06 -14.82
C GLY A 76 18.20 -9.81 -14.31
N LEU A 77 18.50 -8.59 -13.84
CA LEU A 77 19.82 -8.17 -13.37
C LEU A 77 20.04 -8.45 -11.87
N GLY A 78 19.23 -9.33 -11.27
CA GLY A 78 19.30 -9.68 -9.87
C GLY A 78 18.14 -9.12 -9.06
N VAL A 79 17.71 -9.89 -8.06
CA VAL A 79 16.66 -9.54 -7.11
C VAL A 79 17.18 -8.45 -6.15
N ARG A 80 16.29 -7.54 -5.73
CA ARG A 80 16.57 -6.51 -4.71
C ARG A 80 16.20 -7.05 -3.34
N GLN A 81 16.97 -6.75 -2.30
CA GLN A 81 16.69 -7.28 -0.96
C GLN A 81 15.44 -6.65 -0.34
N ASP A 82 15.16 -5.39 -0.65
CA ASP A 82 13.99 -4.68 -0.17
C ASP A 82 13.16 -4.13 -1.32
N TYR A 83 11.89 -4.51 -1.42
CA TYR A 83 10.92 -3.94 -2.35
C TYR A 83 9.87 -3.11 -1.62
N TYR A 84 9.61 -1.91 -2.12
CA TYR A 84 8.59 -1.01 -1.60
C TYR A 84 7.48 -0.81 -2.63
N PHE A 85 6.24 -0.90 -2.18
CA PHE A 85 5.07 -0.70 -3.03
C PHE A 85 4.30 0.55 -2.62
N GLY A 86 4.12 1.44 -3.58
CA GLY A 86 3.27 2.62 -3.51
C GLY A 86 2.00 2.46 -4.35
N GLN A 87 1.22 3.53 -4.40
CA GLN A 87 -0.01 3.58 -5.19
C GLN A 87 0.25 3.70 -6.70
N TYR A 88 1.36 4.34 -7.09
CA TYR A 88 1.69 4.63 -8.49
C TYR A 88 2.99 3.97 -8.96
N ALA A 89 3.90 3.68 -8.04
CA ALA A 89 5.21 3.14 -8.33
C ALA A 89 5.56 2.03 -7.35
N TYR A 90 6.61 1.30 -7.69
CA TYR A 90 7.30 0.42 -6.77
C TYR A 90 8.80 0.66 -6.91
N CYS A 91 9.53 0.41 -5.83
CA CYS A 91 10.96 0.63 -5.75
C CYS A 91 11.65 -0.62 -5.25
N GLY A 92 12.89 -0.81 -5.66
CA GLY A 92 13.76 -1.86 -5.14
C GLY A 92 15.08 -1.27 -4.65
N THR A 93 15.45 -1.58 -3.42
CA THR A 93 16.68 -1.10 -2.77
C THR A 93 17.55 -2.27 -2.31
N LEU A 94 18.83 -1.97 -2.11
CA LEU A 94 19.78 -2.89 -1.50
C LEU A 94 19.58 -2.95 0.03
N GLU A 95 20.00 -4.06 0.64
CA GLU A 95 19.87 -4.30 2.08
C GLU A 95 20.45 -3.14 2.91
N GLY A 96 19.62 -2.58 3.80
CA GLY A 96 20.04 -1.52 4.71
C GLY A 96 20.40 -0.19 4.03
N ARG A 97 20.15 -0.06 2.71
CA ARG A 97 20.39 1.16 1.93
C ARG A 97 19.08 1.75 1.43
N ARG A 98 19.08 3.08 1.27
CA ARG A 98 17.98 3.80 0.62
C ARG A 98 18.22 3.99 -0.88
N ASP A 99 19.43 3.73 -1.34
CA ASP A 99 19.80 3.85 -2.75
C ASP A 99 19.18 2.69 -3.54
N GLY A 100 18.49 3.04 -4.62
CA GLY A 100 17.77 2.11 -5.45
C GLY A 100 16.96 2.81 -6.54
N VAL A 101 16.29 2.00 -7.35
CA VAL A 101 15.51 2.47 -8.50
C VAL A 101 14.02 2.27 -8.25
N CYS A 102 13.23 3.27 -8.63
CA CYS A 102 11.78 3.19 -8.66
C CYS A 102 11.29 3.12 -10.09
N LEU A 103 10.31 2.27 -10.33
CA LEU A 103 9.64 2.13 -11.62
C LEU A 103 8.15 2.37 -11.42
N LEU A 104 7.56 3.18 -12.29
CA LEU A 104 6.11 3.38 -12.30
C LEU A 104 5.45 2.01 -12.52
N GLY A 105 4.48 1.64 -11.70
CA GLY A 105 3.79 0.35 -11.78
C GLY A 105 2.81 0.25 -12.95
N ARG A 106 3.05 1.00 -14.03
CA ARG A 106 2.25 1.05 -15.24
C ARG A 106 2.64 -0.12 -16.13
N ASP A 107 1.75 -1.10 -16.23
CA ASP A 107 1.86 -2.09 -17.28
C ASP A 107 1.57 -1.43 -18.64
N SER A 108 1.98 -2.11 -19.72
CA SER A 108 1.86 -1.70 -21.13
C SER A 108 0.44 -1.32 -21.60
N GLY A 109 -0.58 -1.47 -20.75
CA GLY A 109 -1.99 -1.13 -20.99
C GLY A 109 -2.46 0.26 -20.55
N SER A 110 -1.55 1.21 -20.31
CA SER A 110 -1.87 2.64 -20.08
C SER A 110 -2.58 3.03 -18.76
N GLU A 111 -2.51 2.19 -17.73
CA GLU A 111 -3.17 2.50 -16.46
C GLU A 111 -2.39 3.55 -15.64
N PHE A 112 -3.14 4.44 -14.98
CA PHE A 112 -2.57 5.50 -14.13
C PHE A 112 -2.15 4.99 -12.75
N ILE A 113 -2.79 3.92 -12.26
CA ILE A 113 -2.60 3.37 -10.91
C ILE A 113 -1.79 2.06 -10.98
N SER A 114 -0.87 1.88 -10.04
CA SER A 114 -0.04 0.68 -9.92
C SER A 114 -0.86 -0.53 -9.48
N ARG A 115 -0.41 -1.72 -9.89
CA ARG A 115 -0.96 -3.00 -9.44
C ARG A 115 0.05 -3.67 -8.53
N LEU A 116 -0.44 -4.17 -7.39
CA LEU A 116 0.37 -4.91 -6.45
C LEU A 116 0.60 -6.32 -6.99
N ASP A 117 1.84 -6.62 -7.36
CA ASP A 117 2.23 -7.94 -7.88
C ASP A 117 3.70 -8.26 -7.54
N PRO A 118 4.01 -8.47 -6.24
CA PRO A 118 5.38 -8.69 -5.80
C PRO A 118 6.00 -9.96 -6.43
N TYR A 119 5.19 -11.01 -6.64
CA TYR A 119 5.64 -12.26 -7.26
C TYR A 119 6.22 -12.02 -8.67
N THR A 120 5.44 -11.40 -9.56
CA THR A 120 5.89 -11.19 -10.94
C THR A 120 7.10 -10.27 -11.01
N TYR A 121 7.18 -9.26 -10.13
CA TYR A 121 8.32 -8.35 -10.11
C TYR A 121 9.61 -9.02 -9.63
N ILE A 122 9.54 -9.84 -8.57
CA ILE A 122 10.69 -10.62 -8.10
C ILE A 122 11.16 -11.57 -9.19
N ILE A 123 10.24 -12.32 -9.83
CA ILE A 123 10.59 -13.27 -10.90
C ILE A 123 11.22 -12.58 -12.12
N ASN A 124 10.75 -11.38 -12.48
CA ASN A 124 11.31 -10.61 -13.59
C ASN A 124 12.68 -9.99 -13.28
N ASP A 125 12.99 -9.76 -12.00
CA ASP A 125 14.29 -9.29 -11.54
C ASP A 125 15.29 -10.45 -11.38
N THR A 126 14.81 -11.67 -11.13
CA THR A 126 15.65 -12.87 -11.04
C THR A 126 16.41 -13.12 -12.35
N PRO A 127 17.72 -13.45 -12.29
CA PRO A 127 18.49 -13.88 -13.46
C PRO A 127 17.93 -15.13 -14.12
N GLU A 128 18.01 -15.22 -15.46
CA GLU A 128 17.37 -16.27 -16.26
C GLU A 128 17.73 -17.70 -15.78
N ASN A 129 18.98 -17.93 -15.40
CA ASN A 129 19.49 -19.20 -14.89
C ASN A 129 18.89 -19.62 -13.53
N LEU A 130 18.32 -18.68 -12.76
CA LEU A 130 17.75 -18.93 -11.43
C LEU A 130 16.21 -18.79 -11.43
N LYS A 131 15.60 -18.28 -12.51
CA LYS A 131 14.16 -18.03 -12.59
C LYS A 131 13.32 -19.26 -12.28
N ASP A 132 13.66 -20.41 -12.84
CA ASP A 132 12.91 -21.64 -12.62
C ASP A 132 13.03 -22.15 -11.17
N GLY A 133 14.21 -22.02 -10.57
CA GLY A 133 14.44 -22.35 -9.17
C GLY A 133 13.64 -21.45 -8.22
N VAL A 134 13.67 -20.13 -8.45
CA VAL A 134 12.90 -19.16 -7.67
C VAL A 134 11.39 -19.36 -7.89
N ARG A 135 10.95 -19.61 -9.12
CA ARG A 135 9.54 -19.92 -9.43
C ARG A 135 9.06 -21.15 -8.67
N SER A 136 9.81 -22.25 -8.74
CA SER A 136 9.53 -23.49 -8.01
C SER A 136 9.40 -23.23 -6.50
N LEU A 137 10.32 -22.46 -5.92
CA LEU A 137 10.31 -22.13 -4.50
C LEU A 137 9.07 -21.30 -4.11
N LEU A 138 8.72 -20.29 -4.90
CA LEU A 138 7.62 -19.37 -4.63
C LEU A 138 6.23 -19.99 -4.91
N GLU A 139 6.14 -20.94 -5.85
CA GLU A 139 4.90 -21.64 -6.22
C GLU A 139 4.62 -22.89 -5.38
N ALA A 140 5.64 -23.47 -4.74
CA ALA A 140 5.48 -24.63 -3.86
C ALA A 140 4.39 -24.43 -2.78
N PRO A 141 4.26 -23.27 -2.13
CA PRO A 141 3.09 -22.95 -1.34
C PRO A 141 2.02 -22.31 -2.24
N ASP A 142 0.98 -23.06 -2.59
CA ASP A 142 -0.23 -22.55 -3.28
C ASP A 142 -0.91 -21.48 -2.42
N THR A 143 -0.48 -20.23 -2.60
CA THR A 143 -0.76 -19.10 -1.72
C THR A 143 -1.23 -17.91 -2.54
N THR A 144 -1.93 -16.99 -1.90
CA THR A 144 -2.40 -15.77 -2.56
C THR A 144 -1.25 -14.88 -3.07
N PHE A 145 -0.01 -15.15 -2.68
CA PHE A 145 1.18 -14.45 -3.19
C PHE A 145 1.41 -14.70 -4.68
N THR A 146 1.15 -15.92 -5.17
CA THR A 146 1.31 -16.30 -6.58
C THR A 146 0.07 -16.00 -7.42
N ALA A 147 -1.06 -15.70 -6.78
CA ALA A 147 -2.31 -15.30 -7.42
C ALA A 147 -2.28 -13.83 -7.91
N SER A 148 -1.36 -13.53 -8.83
CA SER A 148 -1.10 -12.19 -9.37
C SER A 148 -2.36 -11.51 -9.91
N ASP A 149 -3.22 -12.21 -10.64
CA ASP A 149 -4.47 -11.66 -11.18
C ASP A 149 -5.45 -11.19 -10.11
N TYR A 150 -5.59 -11.97 -9.02
CA TYR A 150 -6.41 -11.57 -7.88
C TYR A 150 -5.81 -10.32 -7.23
N LEU A 151 -4.51 -10.35 -6.95
CA LEU A 151 -3.80 -9.28 -6.27
C LEU A 151 -3.89 -7.95 -7.02
N ARG A 152 -3.60 -7.99 -8.32
CA ARG A 152 -3.61 -6.83 -9.22
C ARG A 152 -4.99 -6.18 -9.30
N ARG A 153 -6.05 -6.98 -9.45
CA ARG A 153 -7.43 -6.46 -9.58
C ARG A 153 -7.92 -5.79 -8.29
N TYR A 154 -7.76 -6.46 -7.14
CA TYR A 154 -8.25 -5.92 -5.87
C TYR A 154 -7.39 -4.77 -5.35
N SER A 155 -6.07 -4.78 -5.58
CA SER A 155 -5.21 -3.64 -5.22
C SER A 155 -5.55 -2.40 -6.03
N ALA A 156 -5.77 -2.55 -7.35
CA ALA A 156 -6.12 -1.44 -8.22
C ALA A 156 -7.46 -0.82 -7.80
N ALA A 157 -8.47 -1.65 -7.51
CA ALA A 157 -9.76 -1.17 -7.01
C ALA A 157 -9.61 -0.38 -5.70
N ALA A 158 -8.82 -0.89 -4.75
CA ALA A 158 -8.61 -0.21 -3.48
C ALA A 158 -7.88 1.13 -3.64
N TYR A 159 -6.85 1.19 -4.48
CA TYR A 159 -6.14 2.43 -4.81
C TYR A 159 -7.04 3.45 -5.50
N TRP A 160 -7.93 3.03 -6.41
CA TRP A 160 -8.95 3.92 -7.00
C TRP A 160 -9.89 4.50 -5.96
N LEU A 161 -10.34 3.71 -4.99
CA LEU A 161 -11.20 4.18 -3.91
C LEU A 161 -10.50 5.22 -3.01
N ILE A 162 -9.22 5.01 -2.69
CA ILE A 162 -8.42 5.96 -1.91
C ILE A 162 -8.20 7.26 -2.70
N PHE A 163 -7.89 7.16 -4.00
CA PHE A 163 -7.76 8.33 -4.86
C PHE A 163 -9.07 9.13 -4.95
N LEU A 164 -10.20 8.44 -5.13
CA LEU A 164 -11.51 9.08 -5.19
C LEU A 164 -11.88 9.77 -3.87
N SER A 165 -11.51 9.17 -2.74
CA SER A 165 -11.66 9.81 -1.42
C SER A 165 -10.90 11.13 -1.32
N ALA A 166 -9.69 11.23 -1.89
CA ALA A 166 -8.94 12.48 -1.91
C ALA A 166 -9.70 13.58 -2.69
N ILE A 167 -10.31 13.23 -3.82
CA ILE A 167 -11.13 14.17 -4.61
C ILE A 167 -12.36 14.61 -3.81
N PHE A 168 -13.11 13.68 -3.22
CA PHE A 168 -14.29 14.00 -2.43
C PHE A 168 -13.95 14.81 -1.17
N THR A 169 -12.82 14.55 -0.53
CA THR A 169 -12.31 15.34 0.59
C THR A 169 -12.02 16.78 0.15
N GLY A 170 -11.40 16.96 -1.03
CA GLY A 170 -11.16 18.28 -1.62
C GLY A 170 -12.45 19.05 -1.87
N VAL A 171 -13.45 18.40 -2.48
CA VAL A 171 -14.78 19.00 -2.73
C VAL A 171 -15.47 19.36 -1.41
N ALA A 172 -15.42 18.48 -0.40
CA ALA A 172 -15.99 18.72 0.92
C ALA A 172 -15.32 19.91 1.65
N LEU A 173 -14.01 20.08 1.46
CA LEU A 173 -13.26 21.21 2.00
C LEU A 173 -13.69 22.53 1.35
N PHE A 174 -13.70 22.61 0.01
CA PHE A 174 -14.06 23.85 -0.69
C PHE A 174 -15.53 24.26 -0.46
N THR A 175 -16.44 23.29 -0.43
CA THR A 175 -17.85 23.56 -0.13
C THR A 175 -18.05 24.04 1.32
N GLY A 176 -17.18 23.64 2.24
CA GLY A 176 -17.20 24.09 3.63
C GLY A 176 -16.72 25.53 3.86
N VAL A 177 -15.96 26.11 2.92
CA VAL A 177 -15.46 27.49 3.02
C VAL A 177 -16.53 28.50 2.60
N VAL A 178 -17.40 28.14 1.65
CA VAL A 178 -18.46 29.04 1.14
C VAL A 178 -19.70 28.94 2.05
N PRO A 179 -20.10 30.02 2.76
CA PRO A 179 -21.15 29.94 3.77
C PRO A 179 -22.55 30.04 3.17
N THR A 180 -23.07 28.92 2.64
CA THR A 180 -24.49 28.82 2.27
C THR A 180 -25.11 27.55 2.84
N ARG A 181 -26.41 27.57 3.11
CA ARG A 181 -27.14 26.40 3.63
C ARG A 181 -26.98 25.15 2.77
N TYR A 182 -26.96 25.32 1.45
CA TYR A 182 -26.86 24.21 0.52
C TYR A 182 -25.44 23.66 0.43
N THR A 183 -24.42 24.53 0.49
CA THR A 183 -23.03 24.10 0.43
C THR A 183 -22.62 23.25 1.63
N PHE A 184 -23.13 23.52 2.84
CA PHE A 184 -22.87 22.68 4.01
C PHE A 184 -23.48 21.28 3.89
N PHE A 185 -24.71 21.17 3.37
CA PHE A 185 -25.34 19.88 3.15
C PHE A 185 -24.60 19.06 2.09
N PHE A 186 -24.28 19.69 0.95
CA PHE A 186 -23.49 19.04 -0.10
C PHE A 186 -22.10 18.62 0.42
N GLY A 187 -21.42 19.50 1.16
CA GLY A 187 -20.11 19.19 1.76
C GLY A 187 -20.17 18.02 2.73
N GLY A 188 -21.22 17.92 3.56
CA GLY A 188 -21.44 16.78 4.46
C GLY A 188 -21.64 15.45 3.71
N VAL A 189 -22.38 15.45 2.60
CA VAL A 189 -22.55 14.26 1.76
C VAL A 189 -21.23 13.84 1.13
N PHE A 190 -20.46 14.78 0.57
CA PHE A 190 -19.13 14.47 0.02
C PHE A 190 -18.13 14.00 1.08
N CYS A 191 -18.18 14.56 2.30
CA CYS A 191 -17.37 14.09 3.43
C CYS A 191 -17.73 12.65 3.81
N LEU A 192 -19.02 12.30 3.84
CA LEU A 192 -19.48 10.93 4.11
C LEU A 192 -19.04 9.96 3.00
N LEU A 193 -19.16 10.37 1.72
CA LEU A 193 -18.67 9.57 0.59
C LEU A 193 -17.15 9.39 0.63
N ALA A 194 -16.41 10.43 1.00
CA ALA A 194 -14.97 10.37 1.18
C ALA A 194 -14.59 9.37 2.28
N PHE A 195 -15.30 9.39 3.41
CA PHE A 195 -15.14 8.43 4.51
C PHE A 195 -15.40 6.98 4.06
N LEU A 196 -16.53 6.72 3.39
CA LEU A 196 -16.90 5.37 2.98
C LEU A 196 -15.89 4.79 1.97
N THR A 197 -15.50 5.58 0.98
CA THR A 197 -14.54 5.15 -0.05
C THR A 197 -13.16 4.86 0.54
N VAL A 198 -12.62 5.73 1.42
CA VAL A 198 -11.33 5.47 2.06
C VAL A 198 -11.38 4.28 3.01
N ALA A 199 -12.46 4.11 3.78
CA ALA A 199 -12.60 2.98 4.71
C ALA A 199 -12.66 1.64 3.96
N VAL A 200 -13.42 1.57 2.86
CA VAL A 200 -13.48 0.37 2.02
C VAL A 200 -12.12 0.09 1.35
N GLY A 201 -11.47 1.12 0.80
CA GLY A 201 -10.12 0.99 0.23
C GLY A 201 -9.10 0.48 1.25
N ALA A 202 -9.11 1.02 2.48
CA ALA A 202 -8.26 0.61 3.58
C ALA A 202 -8.50 -0.86 3.97
N ALA A 203 -9.76 -1.26 4.08
CA ALA A 203 -10.14 -2.63 4.43
C ALA A 203 -9.68 -3.64 3.38
N ILE A 204 -9.87 -3.33 2.08
CA ILE A 204 -9.41 -4.19 0.98
C ILE A 204 -7.89 -4.33 1.01
N LEU A 205 -7.13 -3.24 1.10
CA LEU A 205 -5.67 -3.30 1.18
C LEU A 205 -5.19 -4.09 2.41
N THR A 206 -5.79 -3.85 3.57
CA THR A 206 -5.43 -4.55 4.81
C THR A 206 -5.65 -6.06 4.66
N ALA A 207 -6.80 -6.47 4.12
CA ALA A 207 -7.11 -7.88 3.88
C ALA A 207 -6.16 -8.51 2.84
N LEU A 208 -5.82 -7.76 1.78
CA LEU A 208 -4.90 -8.22 0.75
C LEU A 208 -3.50 -8.47 1.32
N ILE A 209 -2.95 -7.50 2.05
CA ILE A 209 -1.62 -7.59 2.66
C ILE A 209 -1.57 -8.72 3.70
N ALA A 210 -2.63 -8.87 4.50
CA ALA A 210 -2.74 -9.98 5.44
C ALA A 210 -2.68 -11.34 4.73
N LYS A 211 -3.35 -11.49 3.57
CA LYS A 211 -3.29 -12.72 2.76
C LYS A 211 -1.90 -12.96 2.17
N ILE A 212 -1.24 -11.94 1.65
CA ILE A 212 0.11 -12.04 1.06
C ILE A 212 1.13 -12.44 2.14
N ARG A 213 1.02 -11.87 3.35
CA ARG A 213 1.91 -12.18 4.48
C ARG A 213 1.82 -13.65 4.94
N HIS A 214 0.72 -14.34 4.65
CA HIS A 214 0.57 -15.76 4.93
C HIS A 214 1.40 -16.69 4.03
N ILE A 215 2.20 -16.17 3.09
CA ILE A 215 3.08 -16.96 2.21
C ILE A 215 4.02 -17.90 2.99
N ASN A 216 4.60 -17.44 4.11
CA ASN A 216 5.46 -18.26 4.97
C ASN A 216 4.68 -19.07 6.01
N GLY A 217 3.36 -18.85 6.11
CA GLY A 217 2.49 -19.40 7.16
C GLY A 217 1.66 -20.60 6.71
N GLY A 218 1.94 -21.17 5.53
CA GLY A 218 1.23 -22.31 4.94
C GLY A 218 1.42 -23.63 5.68
N LYS A 219 1.15 -23.67 7.00
CA LYS A 219 0.84 -24.88 7.80
C LYS A 219 0.54 -24.60 9.29
N LEU A 220 -0.18 -23.55 9.70
CA LEU A 220 -0.58 -23.44 11.12
C LEU A 220 -2.04 -23.02 11.34
N ARG A 221 -2.96 -23.87 10.91
CA ARG A 221 -4.27 -24.01 11.57
C ARG A 221 -4.04 -24.91 12.80
N HIS A 222 -4.03 -24.32 14.00
CA HIS A 222 -3.85 -24.95 15.33
C HIS A 222 -2.42 -25.41 15.73
N ARG A 223 -1.56 -24.51 16.25
CA ARG A 223 -0.74 -24.82 17.44
C ARG A 223 -0.04 -23.59 18.03
N SER A 224 -0.39 -23.27 19.28
CA SER A 224 0.42 -22.64 20.33
C SER A 224 1.59 -21.71 19.91
N ILE A 225 1.32 -20.43 20.16
CA ILE A 225 2.07 -19.14 20.20
C ILE A 225 3.61 -19.14 20.43
N ALA A 226 4.31 -20.24 20.70
CA ALA A 226 5.76 -20.21 20.98
C ALA A 226 6.66 -20.84 19.89
N LEU A 227 6.14 -21.70 19.01
CA LEU A 227 6.89 -22.29 17.88
C LEU A 227 6.68 -21.56 16.54
N LEU A 228 5.83 -20.53 16.53
CA LEU A 228 5.40 -19.80 15.33
C LEU A 228 6.50 -18.88 14.75
N LYS A 229 7.60 -18.68 15.49
CA LYS A 229 8.72 -17.83 15.08
C LYS A 229 9.76 -18.57 14.22
N MET A 230 9.91 -19.90 14.38
CA MET A 230 10.94 -20.67 13.67
C MET A 230 10.48 -21.30 12.34
N ILE A 231 9.18 -21.30 12.02
CA ILE A 231 8.65 -21.88 10.78
C ILE A 231 8.34 -20.80 9.72
N SER A 232 8.36 -19.51 10.12
CA SER A 232 8.23 -18.37 9.21
C SER A 232 9.43 -18.19 8.26
N GLU A 233 10.42 -19.10 8.29
CA GLU A 233 11.69 -19.04 7.57
C GLU A 233 11.72 -19.88 6.27
N ALA A 234 10.62 -20.54 5.89
CA ALA A 234 10.67 -21.56 4.84
C ALA A 234 10.85 -21.05 3.39
N LEU A 235 10.50 -19.79 3.10
CA LEU A 235 10.58 -19.23 1.72
C LEU A 235 11.54 -18.05 1.56
N GLY A 236 12.03 -17.46 2.65
CA GLY A 236 12.97 -16.34 2.61
C GLY A 236 12.39 -15.00 2.12
N VAL A 237 11.06 -14.88 2.00
CA VAL A 237 10.34 -13.67 1.56
C VAL A 237 9.38 -13.18 2.63
N TYR A 238 9.58 -11.99 3.19
CA TYR A 238 8.77 -11.43 4.27
C TYR A 238 8.02 -10.19 3.83
N VAL A 239 6.72 -10.14 4.14
CA VAL A 239 5.87 -9.00 3.78
C VAL A 239 5.44 -8.23 5.03
N HIS A 240 5.74 -6.94 5.04
CA HIS A 240 5.47 -6.02 6.12
C HIS A 240 4.47 -4.94 5.72
N PHE A 241 3.63 -4.53 6.67
CA PHE A 241 2.76 -3.37 6.53
C PHE A 241 3.61 -2.09 6.52
N GLY A 242 3.32 -1.20 5.59
CA GLY A 242 3.95 0.10 5.53
C GLY A 242 3.15 1.21 6.23
N VAL A 243 3.79 2.36 6.43
CA VAL A 243 3.23 3.51 7.16
C VAL A 243 2.02 4.10 6.44
N SER A 244 2.00 4.10 5.10
CA SER A 244 0.91 4.70 4.32
C SER A 244 -0.44 4.03 4.60
N LEU A 245 -0.46 2.72 4.88
CA LEU A 245 -1.70 2.03 5.24
C LEU A 245 -2.31 2.56 6.55
N TRP A 246 -1.46 2.86 7.54
CA TRP A 246 -1.91 3.45 8.80
C TRP A 246 -2.43 4.87 8.61
N LEU A 247 -1.78 5.66 7.74
CA LEU A 247 -2.24 7.00 7.39
C LEU A 247 -3.61 7.00 6.68
N VAL A 248 -3.89 5.99 5.84
CA VAL A 248 -5.22 5.79 5.26
C VAL A 248 -6.27 5.54 6.33
N TRP A 249 -5.99 4.67 7.31
CA TRP A 249 -6.90 4.42 8.43
C TRP A 249 -7.12 5.65 9.32
N ILE A 250 -6.06 6.41 9.58
CA ILE A 250 -6.16 7.70 10.30
C ILE A 250 -7.07 8.65 9.52
N THR A 251 -6.92 8.73 8.19
CA THR A 251 -7.76 9.57 7.34
C THR A 251 -9.23 9.17 7.42
N ALA A 252 -9.53 7.86 7.39
CA ALA A 252 -10.88 7.35 7.58
C ALA A 252 -11.47 7.79 8.92
N PHE A 253 -10.71 7.67 10.00
CA PHE A 253 -11.16 8.06 11.34
C PHE A 253 -11.40 9.58 11.45
N VAL A 254 -10.52 10.41 10.89
CA VAL A 254 -10.66 11.87 10.88
C VAL A 254 -11.91 12.29 10.10
N LEU A 255 -12.18 11.71 8.93
CA LEU A 255 -13.37 12.00 8.13
C LEU A 255 -14.66 11.52 8.81
N MET A 256 -14.61 10.37 9.49
CA MET A 256 -15.73 9.87 10.29
C MET A 256 -16.13 10.88 11.38
N ILE A 257 -15.14 11.44 12.09
CA ILE A 257 -15.37 12.45 13.13
C ILE A 257 -15.83 13.78 12.52
N ALA A 258 -15.29 14.18 11.37
CA ALA A 258 -15.68 15.44 10.72
C ALA A 258 -17.15 15.46 10.26
N THR A 259 -17.66 14.32 9.81
CA THR A 259 -19.01 14.16 9.24
C THR A 259 -20.15 14.73 10.11
N PRO A 260 -20.30 14.39 11.41
CA PRO A 260 -21.36 14.96 12.25
C PRO A 260 -21.29 16.49 12.38
N PHE A 261 -20.09 17.08 12.36
CA PHE A 261 -19.94 18.53 12.47
C PHE A 261 -20.46 19.28 11.25
N TYR A 262 -20.41 18.68 10.05
CA TYR A 262 -21.07 19.25 8.86
C TYR A 262 -22.59 19.34 9.03
N PHE A 263 -23.22 18.29 9.54
CA PHE A 263 -24.67 18.28 9.75
C PHE A 263 -25.10 19.23 10.88
N LEU A 264 -24.31 19.33 11.96
CA LEU A 264 -24.54 20.31 13.03
C LEU A 264 -24.42 21.75 12.53
N ALA A 265 -23.42 22.05 11.70
CA ALA A 265 -23.27 23.38 11.08
C ALA A 265 -24.45 23.72 10.15
N CYS A 266 -24.92 22.75 9.37
CA CYS A 266 -26.10 22.90 8.52
C CYS A 266 -27.37 23.16 9.34
N ALA A 267 -27.59 22.42 10.43
CA ALA A 267 -28.74 22.59 11.31
C ALA A 267 -28.71 23.95 12.03
N ALA A 268 -27.55 24.39 12.51
CA ALA A 268 -27.39 25.70 13.13
C ALA A 268 -27.69 26.85 12.15
N HIS A 269 -27.37 26.70 10.87
CA HIS A 269 -27.65 27.70 9.84
C HIS A 269 -29.12 27.77 9.40
N ARG A 270 -29.97 26.84 9.87
CA ARG A 270 -31.41 26.81 9.60
C ARG A 270 -32.24 27.55 10.67
N ILE A 271 -31.67 27.70 11.86
CA ILE A 271 -32.36 28.26 13.04
C ILE A 271 -32.26 29.80 13.06
N ASP A 272 -31.23 30.35 12.41
CA ASP A 272 -31.09 31.78 12.08
C ASP A 272 -31.85 32.13 10.79
#